data_AF-A0A969II68-F1
#
_entry.id   AF-A0A969II68-F1
#
_cell.length_a   1.000
_cell.length_b   1.000
_cell.length_c   1.000
_cell.angle_alpha   90.00
_cell.angle_beta   90.00
_cell.angle_gamma   90.00
#
_symmetry.space_group_name_H-M   'P 1'
#
loop_
_entity.id
_entity.type
_entity.pdbx_description
1 polymer ?
#
loop_
_entity_poly.entity_id
_entity_poly.type
_entity_poly.pdbx_seq_one_letter_code
_entity_poly.pdbx_strand_id
1 'polypeptide(L)'
;MEGHGLDLTNLTIVVAAAVLFGLAFIRAHLPSMVGFIVAGVLLGPTGLGLVSSSQSVGALAELGVLMLLFIAGLELSVPTFVRVLRPAAIAAWCKRLVRSASHSQCPAP
;
A
#
# COMPACT_ATOMS: atom_id res chain seq x y z
N MET A 1 33.60 6.86 -25.99
CA MET A 1 33.41 5.95 -24.83
C MET A 1 32.88 6.83 -23.70
N GLU A 2 31.63 7.27 -23.79
CA GLU A 2 31.00 8.19 -22.84
C GLU A 2 29.53 7.75 -22.72
N GLY A 3 29.06 7.40 -21.52
CA GLY A 3 27.64 7.04 -21.34
C GLY A 3 27.28 6.35 -20.01
N HIS A 4 28.17 5.56 -19.41
CA HIS A 4 27.83 4.80 -18.19
C HIS A 4 27.73 5.63 -16.89
N GLY A 5 28.21 6.88 -16.88
CA GLY A 5 28.14 7.75 -15.69
C GLY A 5 26.73 8.25 -15.37
N LEU A 6 25.87 8.42 -16.39
CA LEU A 6 24.52 8.96 -16.20
C LEU A 6 23.56 7.92 -15.59
N ASP A 7 23.74 6.65 -15.91
CA ASP A 7 22.90 5.56 -15.39
C ASP A 7 23.11 5.37 -13.89
N LEU A 8 24.38 5.32 -13.46
CA LEU A 8 24.76 5.26 -12.05
C LEU A 8 24.29 6.49 -11.29
N THR A 9 24.35 7.67 -11.91
CA THR A 9 23.88 8.92 -11.29
C THR A 9 22.37 8.90 -11.09
N ASN A 10 21.59 8.48 -12.10
CA ASN A 10 20.14 8.33 -11.98
C ASN A 10 19.76 7.31 -10.91
N LEU A 11 20.42 6.15 -10.88
CA LEU A 11 20.19 5.12 -9.87
C LEU A 11 20.55 5.64 -8.47
N THR A 12 21.65 6.40 -8.35
CA THR A 12 22.04 7.05 -7.08
C THR A 12 20.99 8.06 -6.63
N ILE A 13 20.45 8.88 -7.53
CA ILE A 13 19.38 9.84 -7.21
C ILE A 13 18.11 9.10 -6.76
N VAL A 14 17.75 8.00 -7.43
CA VAL A 14 16.58 7.19 -7.07
C VAL A 14 16.73 6.59 -5.68
N VAL A 15 17.88 5.97 -5.39
CA VAL A 15 18.18 5.38 -4.09
C VAL A 15 18.27 6.45 -3.00
N ALA A 16 18.94 7.57 -3.27
CA ALA A 16 19.05 8.69 -2.34
C ALA A 16 17.67 9.27 -2.00
N ALA A 17 16.81 9.48 -2.99
CA ALA A 17 15.44 9.93 -2.77
C ALA A 17 14.63 8.91 -1.97
N ALA A 18 14.68 7.63 -2.32
CA ALA A 18 13.98 6.57 -1.59
C ALA A 18 14.41 6.50 -0.12
N VAL A 19 15.70 6.63 0.16
CA VAL A 19 16.25 6.68 1.53
C VAL A 19 15.79 7.96 2.23
N LEU A 20 15.85 9.12 1.58
CA LEU A 20 15.43 10.39 2.17
C LEU A 20 13.96 10.38 2.58
N PHE A 21 13.07 9.96 1.67
CA PHE A 21 11.64 9.83 1.95
C PHE A 21 11.35 8.73 2.97
N GLY A 22 12.06 7.60 2.91
CA GLY A 22 11.97 6.53 3.91
C GLY A 22 12.28 7.03 5.32
N LEU A 23 13.42 7.72 5.51
CA LEU A 23 13.80 8.31 6.80
C LEU A 23 12.83 9.40 7.26
N ALA A 24 12.33 10.24 6.34
CA ALA A 24 11.35 11.27 6.67
C ALA A 24 10.05 10.65 7.23
N PHE A 25 9.55 9.57 6.62
CA PHE A 25 8.33 8.89 7.06
C PHE A 25 8.52 8.07 8.35
N ILE A 26 9.71 7.48 8.57
CA ILE A 26 10.05 6.85 9.84
C ILE A 26 10.00 7.88 10.99
N ARG A 27 10.47 9.11 10.76
CA ARG A 27 10.38 10.19 11.75
C ARG A 27 8.93 10.57 12.08
N ALA A 28 8.02 10.38 11.14
CA ALA A 28 6.61 10.66 11.30
C ALA A 28 5.80 9.49 11.91
N HIS A 29 6.46 8.47 12.46
CA HIS A 29 5.83 7.26 13.03
C HIS A 29 5.04 6.42 12.01
N LEU A 30 5.31 6.56 10.71
CA LEU A 30 4.69 5.74 9.67
C LEU A 30 5.59 4.55 9.28
N PRO A 31 5.01 3.43 8.80
CA PRO A 31 5.78 2.34 8.23
C PRO A 31 6.69 2.82 7.10
N SER A 32 7.96 2.41 7.12
CA SER A 32 8.96 2.79 6.10
C SER A 32 8.52 2.45 4.67
N MET A 33 7.72 1.40 4.49
CA MET A 33 7.08 1.04 3.23
C MET A 33 6.27 2.18 2.61
N VAL A 34 5.60 3.01 3.41
CA VAL A 34 4.85 4.17 2.90
C VAL A 34 5.80 5.20 2.28
N GLY A 35 6.97 5.42 2.89
CA GLY A 35 8.00 6.31 2.35
C GLY A 35 8.56 5.81 1.02
N PHE A 36 8.77 4.50 0.87
CA PHE A 36 9.21 3.92 -0.40
C PHE A 36 8.14 4.00 -1.50
N ILE A 37 6.86 3.82 -1.16
CA ILE A 37 5.75 3.98 -2.11
C ILE A 37 5.68 5.44 -2.60
N VAL A 38 5.75 6.42 -1.69
CA VAL A 38 5.72 7.84 -2.05
C VAL A 38 6.90 8.22 -2.93
N ALA A 39 8.12 7.77 -2.58
CA ALA A 39 9.30 7.98 -3.41
C ALA A 39 9.13 7.36 -4.82
N GLY A 40 8.60 6.13 -4.90
CA GLY A 40 8.33 5.45 -6.16
C GLY A 40 7.29 6.16 -7.03
N VAL A 41 6.22 6.71 -6.45
CA VAL A 41 5.20 7.48 -7.18
C VAL A 41 5.77 8.81 -7.70
N LEU A 42 6.63 9.47 -6.91
CA LEU A 42 7.29 10.72 -7.29
C LEU A 42 8.35 10.52 -8.37
N LEU A 43 9.11 9.43 -8.33
CA LEU A 43 10.18 9.15 -9.30
C LEU A 43 9.71 8.33 -10.51
N GLY A 44 8.54 7.70 -10.41
CA GLY A 44 7.93 6.90 -11.47
C GLY A 44 7.41 7.72 -12.65
N PRO A 45 6.79 7.05 -13.63
CA PRO A 45 6.30 7.69 -14.86
C PRO A 45 5.21 8.74 -14.62
N THR A 46 4.47 8.62 -13.51
CA THR A 46 3.46 9.59 -13.07
C THR A 46 4.04 10.84 -12.41
N GLY A 47 5.31 10.81 -12.02
CA GLY A 47 6.00 11.93 -11.37
C GLY A 47 7.07 12.53 -12.28
N LEU A 48 8.33 12.20 -12.00
CA LEU A 48 9.49 12.71 -12.74
C LEU A 48 9.78 11.99 -14.07
N GLY A 49 9.13 10.86 -14.35
CA GLY A 49 9.29 10.19 -15.64
C GLY A 49 10.61 9.45 -15.85
N LEU A 50 11.44 9.28 -14.80
CA LEU A 50 12.78 8.68 -14.91
C LEU A 50 12.74 7.18 -15.23
N VAL A 51 11.64 6.49 -14.90
CA VAL A 51 11.48 5.05 -15.10
C VAL A 51 10.22 4.77 -15.90
N SER A 52 10.37 4.16 -17.07
CA SER A 52 9.27 3.73 -17.93
C SER A 52 8.64 2.45 -17.38
N SER A 53 7.30 2.42 -17.25
CA SER A 53 6.56 1.23 -16.83
C SER A 53 6.75 0.09 -17.83
N SER A 54 7.45 -0.98 -17.43
CA SER A 54 7.48 -2.26 -18.16
C SER A 54 6.48 -3.24 -17.52
N GLN A 55 5.91 -4.13 -18.33
CA GLN A 55 4.96 -5.16 -17.87
C GLN A 55 5.52 -6.00 -16.71
N SER A 56 6.84 -6.21 -16.67
CA SER A 56 7.55 -6.94 -15.61
C SER A 56 7.50 -6.24 -14.25
N VAL A 57 7.46 -4.89 -14.22
CA VAL A 57 7.35 -4.13 -12.95
C VAL A 57 6.00 -4.38 -12.29
N GLY A 58 4.93 -4.55 -13.07
CA GLY A 58 3.59 -4.89 -12.55
C GLY A 58 3.57 -6.23 -11.83
N ALA A 59 4.15 -7.28 -12.43
CA ALA A 59 4.24 -8.60 -11.81
C ALA A 59 5.09 -8.59 -10.53
N LEU A 60 6.20 -7.85 -10.52
CA LEU A 60 7.02 -7.65 -9.32
C LEU A 60 6.27 -6.90 -8.22
N ALA A 61 5.47 -5.90 -8.57
CA ALA A 61 4.65 -5.15 -7.61
C ALA A 61 3.57 -6.05 -6.99
N GLU A 62 2.91 -6.89 -7.79
CA GLU A 62 1.92 -7.86 -7.30
C GLU A 62 2.55 -8.87 -6.34
N LEU A 63 3.71 -9.45 -6.69
CA LEU A 63 4.47 -10.31 -5.79
C LEU A 63 4.90 -9.58 -4.50
N GLY A 64 5.31 -8.32 -4.61
CA GLY A 64 5.67 -7.48 -3.46
C GLY A 64 4.49 -7.27 -2.51
N VAL A 65 3.30 -6.98 -3.03
CA VAL A 65 2.07 -6.85 -2.23
C VAL A 65 1.67 -8.18 -1.59
N LEU A 66 1.79 -9.30 -2.31
CA LEU A 66 1.54 -10.63 -1.76
C LEU A 66 2.49 -10.96 -0.62
N MET A 67 3.80 -10.67 -0.78
CA MET A 67 4.79 -10.84 0.28
C MET A 67 4.52 -9.94 1.48
N LEU A 68 4.14 -8.68 1.26
CA LEU A 68 3.74 -7.74 2.32
C LEU A 68 2.55 -8.24 3.12
N LEU A 69 1.49 -8.69 2.43
CA LEU A 69 0.30 -9.23 3.07
C LEU A 69 0.61 -10.54 3.82
N PHE A 70 1.51 -11.36 3.28
CA PHE A 70 1.98 -12.57 3.94
C PHE A 70 2.73 -12.25 5.24
N ILE A 71 3.67 -11.31 5.20
CA ILE A 71 4.43 -10.86 6.38
C ILE A 71 3.49 -10.25 7.43
N ALA A 72 2.56 -9.39 7.01
CA ALA A 72 1.54 -8.85 7.89
C ALA A 72 0.68 -9.97 8.51
N GLY A 73 0.39 -11.02 7.75
CA GLY A 73 -0.28 -12.23 8.22
C GLY A 73 0.52 -13.02 9.26
N LEU A 74 1.84 -13.12 9.12
CA LEU A 74 2.73 -13.78 10.08
C LEU A 74 2.87 -13.00 11.40
N GLU A 75 2.80 -11.68 11.34
CA GLU A 75 2.86 -10.80 12.53
C GLU A 75 1.55 -10.78 13.31
N LEU A 76 0.41 -11.09 12.66
CA LEU A 76 -0.89 -11.13 13.31
C LEU A 76 -1.04 -12.32 14.26
N SER A 77 -1.24 -12.01 15.54
CA SER A 77 -1.66 -13.01 16.52
C SER A 77 -3.15 -13.36 16.34
N VAL A 78 -3.43 -14.58 15.88
CA VAL A 78 -4.77 -15.16 15.71
C VAL A 78 -5.72 -14.88 16.89
N PRO A 79 -5.35 -15.09 18.18
CA PRO A 79 -6.29 -14.88 19.28
C PRO A 79 -6.69 -13.40 19.47
N THR A 80 -5.78 -12.46 19.22
CA THR A 80 -6.05 -11.03 19.32
C THR A 80 -6.88 -10.54 18.13
N PHE A 81 -6.55 -11.01 16.92
CA PHE A 81 -7.29 -10.68 15.71
C PHE A 81 -8.75 -11.14 15.78
N VAL A 82 -9.00 -12.37 16.25
CA VAL A 82 -10.36 -12.91 16.40
C VAL A 82 -11.20 -12.11 17.42
N ARG A 83 -10.57 -11.55 18.46
CA ARG A 83 -11.27 -10.69 19.44
C ARG A 83 -11.74 -9.36 18.85
N VAL A 84 -11.02 -8.82 17.87
CA VAL A 84 -11.42 -7.60 17.14
C VAL A 84 -12.40 -7.94 16.02
N LEU A 85 -12.18 -9.07 15.33
CA LEU A 85 -13.00 -9.50 14.20
C LEU A 85 -14.41 -9.94 14.61
N ARG A 86 -14.58 -10.58 15.78
CA ARG A 86 -15.91 -10.98 16.29
C ARG A 86 -16.90 -9.82 16.44
N PRO A 87 -16.61 -8.76 17.22
CA PRO A 87 -17.51 -7.62 17.35
C PRO A 87 -17.65 -6.84 16.03
N ALA A 88 -16.60 -6.74 15.22
CA ALA A 88 -16.67 -6.10 13.91
C ALA A 88 -17.60 -6.87 12.94
N ALA A 89 -17.53 -8.21 12.92
CA ALA A 89 -18.40 -9.06 12.13
C ALA A 89 -19.85 -8.94 12.59
N ILE A 90 -20.11 -9.01 13.90
CA ILE A 90 -21.46 -8.85 14.46
C ILE A 90 -22.01 -7.44 14.13
N ALA A 91 -21.20 -6.40 14.27
CA ALA A 91 -21.60 -5.04 13.95
C ALA A 91 -21.85 -4.84 12.44
N ALA A 92 -21.03 -5.42 11.58
CA ALA A 92 -21.21 -5.38 10.12
C ALA A 92 -22.48 -6.13 9.70
N TRP A 93 -22.72 -7.31 10.26
CA TRP A 93 -23.95 -8.09 10.04
C TRP A 93 -25.18 -7.36 10.56
N CYS A 94 -25.13 -6.81 11.78
CA CYS A 94 -26.24 -6.06 12.36
C CYS A 94 -26.54 -4.79 11.55
N LYS A 95 -25.52 -4.02 11.15
CA LYS A 95 -25.68 -2.87 10.25
C LYS A 95 -26.25 -3.27 8.90
N ARG A 96 -25.83 -4.40 8.33
CA ARG A 96 -26.33 -4.90 7.03
C ARG A 96 -27.79 -5.37 7.12
N LEU A 97 -28.17 -6.04 8.21
CA LEU A 97 -29.55 -6.48 8.45
C LEU A 97 -30.50 -5.30 8.74
N VAL A 98 -30.08 -4.34 9.57
CA VAL A 98 -30.87 -3.13 9.84
C VAL A 98 -31.01 -2.27 8.58
N ARG A 99 -29.95 -2.15 7.77
CA ARG A 99 -30.03 -1.45 6.46
C ARG A 99 -30.90 -2.20 5.45
N SER A 100 -30.91 -3.54 5.50
CA SER A 100 -31.80 -4.37 4.68
C SER A 100 -33.27 -4.19 5.06
N ALA A 101 -33.58 -4.12 6.37
CA ALA A 101 -34.94 -3.90 6.86
C ALA A 101 -35.44 -2.46 6.60
N SER A 102 -34.53 -1.48 6.56
CA SER A 102 -34.87 -0.09 6.22
C SER A 102 -35.25 0.11 4.75
N HIS A 103 -34.94 -0.83 3.85
CA HIS A 103 -35.21 -0.69 2.41
C HIS A 103 -36.59 -1.24 1.98
N SER A 104 -37.31 -1.93 2.86
CA SER A 104 -38.66 -2.47 2.59
C SER A 104 -39.80 -1.61 3.15
N GLN A 105 -39.51 -0.47 3.79
CA GLN A 105 -40.50 0.42 4.40
C GLN A 105 -40.78 1.66 3.51
N CYS A 106 -41.34 1.44 2.31
CA CYS A 106 -42.10 2.45 1.56
C CYS A 106 -43.17 1.78 0.71
N PRO A 107 -44.34 1.44 1.29
CA PRO A 107 -45.57 1.47 0.52
C PRO A 107 -45.96 2.96 0.37
N ALA A 108 -45.68 3.53 -0.80
CA ALA A 108 -46.20 4.85 -1.14
C ALA A 108 -47.73 4.76 -1.35
N PRO A 109 -48.53 5.64 -0.73
CA PRO A 109 -49.98 5.71 -0.89
C PRO A 109 -50.41 6.33 -2.22
#